data_AF-A0A9K3CMQ6-F1
#
_entry.id   AF-A0A9K3CMQ6-F1
#
_cell.length_a   1.000
_cell.length_b   1.000
_cell.length_c   1.000
_cell.angle_alpha   90.00
_cell.angle_beta   90.00
_cell.angle_gamma   90.00
#
_symmetry.space_group_name_H-M   'P 1'
#
loop_
_entity.id
_entity.type
_entity.pdbx_description
1 polymer ?
#
loop_
_entity_poly.entity_id
_entity_poly.type
_entity_poly.pdbx_seq_one_letter_code
_entity_poly.pdbx_strand_id
1 'polypeptide(L)'
;MAKYSKPVHPERPKRPASAYILYMVATRPDVKAEFPDLPPTKIIKKVAERYRALDEAEMKKWVDQYKANKAQYVKDQAAFLKKYPEEDQVANRKRRAAEREAKRRGE
;
A
#
# COMPACT_ATOMS: atom_id res chain seq x y z
N MET A 1 -22.94 8.07 -7.83
CA MET A 1 -22.45 7.25 -6.69
C MET A 1 -21.03 7.68 -6.31
N ALA A 2 -20.88 8.68 -5.45
CA ALA A 2 -19.57 9.06 -4.91
C ALA A 2 -19.32 8.24 -3.63
N LYS A 3 -18.37 7.32 -3.68
CA LYS A 3 -17.94 6.54 -2.52
C LYS A 3 -17.23 7.49 -1.55
N TYR A 4 -17.96 8.07 -0.60
CA TYR A 4 -17.40 8.89 0.47
C TYR A 4 -16.45 8.03 1.33
N SER A 5 -15.16 8.06 1.01
CA SER A 5 -14.15 7.68 1.99
C SER A 5 -14.11 8.79 3.03
N LYS A 6 -14.22 8.43 4.32
CA LYS A 6 -14.02 9.35 5.44
C LYS A 6 -12.75 10.18 5.18
N PRO A 7 -12.76 11.51 5.44
CA PRO A 7 -11.59 12.33 5.25
C PRO A 7 -10.46 11.76 6.09
N VAL A 8 -9.43 11.27 5.40
CA VAL A 8 -8.18 10.87 6.02
C VAL A 8 -7.54 12.17 6.46
N HIS A 9 -7.09 12.27 7.73
CA HIS A 9 -6.42 13.48 8.22
C HIS A 9 -5.32 13.89 7.21
N PRO A 10 -5.24 15.18 6.83
CA PRO A 10 -4.33 15.64 5.79
C PRO A 10 -2.86 15.38 6.13
N GLU A 11 -2.52 15.36 7.42
CA GLU A 11 -1.18 15.05 7.94
C GLU A 11 -0.95 13.55 8.16
N ARG A 12 -1.94 12.68 7.90
CA ARG A 12 -1.77 11.25 8.13
C ARG A 12 -0.78 10.71 7.10
N PRO A 13 0.32 10.08 7.53
CA PRO A 13 1.23 9.44 6.61
C PRO A 13 0.50 8.43 5.74
N LYS A 14 0.79 8.45 4.44
CA LYS A 14 0.27 7.48 3.49
C LYS A 14 1.09 6.20 3.57
N ARG A 15 0.42 5.04 3.55
CA ARG A 15 1.11 3.74 3.60
C ARG A 15 2.15 3.64 2.46
N PRO A 16 3.35 3.14 2.74
CA PRO A 16 4.39 2.99 1.73
C PRO A 16 3.93 2.00 0.66
N ALA A 17 4.25 2.30 -0.59
CA ALA A 17 4.05 1.37 -1.70
C ALA A 17 4.91 0.11 -1.46
N SER A 18 4.35 -1.08 -1.66
CA SER A 18 5.10 -2.33 -1.57
C SER A 18 6.14 -2.42 -2.71
N ALA A 19 7.11 -3.34 -2.58
CA ALA A 19 8.13 -3.59 -3.60
C ALA A 19 7.54 -3.77 -5.00
N TYR A 20 6.46 -4.53 -5.12
CA TYR A 20 5.74 -4.72 -6.39
C TYR A 20 5.12 -3.43 -6.92
N ILE A 21 4.52 -2.60 -6.06
CA ILE A 21 3.91 -1.33 -6.49
C ILE A 21 4.97 -0.34 -6.92
N LEU A 22 6.12 -0.30 -6.24
CA LEU A 22 7.27 0.52 -6.65
C LEU A 22 7.77 0.12 -8.03
N TYR A 23 7.97 -1.19 -8.26
CA TYR A 23 8.31 -1.72 -9.58
C TYR A 23 7.24 -1.40 -10.61
N MET A 24 5.96 -1.62 -10.29
CA MET A 24 4.87 -1.36 -11.23
C MET A 24 4.79 0.11 -11.64
N VAL A 25 5.00 1.06 -10.72
CA VAL A 25 5.01 2.49 -11.06
C VAL A 25 6.17 2.83 -11.99
N ALA A 26 7.34 2.21 -11.79
CA ALA A 26 8.50 2.41 -12.65
C ALA A 26 8.34 1.76 -14.04
N THR A 27 7.78 0.55 -14.11
CA THR A 27 7.75 -0.28 -15.33
C THR A 27 6.46 -0.11 -16.14
N ARG A 28 5.35 0.35 -15.53
CA ARG A 28 4.09 0.62 -16.23
C ARG A 28 4.22 1.59 -17.42
N PRO A 29 4.94 2.73 -17.36
CA PRO A 29 5.06 3.60 -18.52
C PRO A 29 5.78 2.92 -19.68
N ASP A 30 6.78 2.09 -19.39
CA ASP A 30 7.53 1.31 -20.37
C ASP A 30 6.62 0.27 -21.07
N VAL A 31 5.92 -0.54 -20.29
CA VAL A 31 4.96 -1.53 -20.83
C VAL A 31 3.80 -0.86 -21.57
N LYS A 32 3.38 0.34 -21.15
CA LYS A 32 2.36 1.12 -21.86
C LYS A 32 2.89 1.66 -23.19
N ALA A 33 4.17 2.00 -23.28
CA ALA A 33 4.79 2.43 -24.53
C ALA A 33 4.94 1.25 -25.51
N GLU A 34 5.27 0.06 -25.01
CA GLU A 34 5.30 -1.17 -25.82
C GLU A 34 3.90 -1.63 -26.26
N PHE A 35 2.90 -1.44 -25.39
CA PHE A 35 1.52 -1.88 -25.62
C PHE A 35 0.52 -0.73 -25.42
N PRO A 36 0.50 0.28 -26.29
CA PRO A 36 -0.36 1.45 -26.14
C PRO A 36 -1.84 1.13 -26.33
N ASP A 37 -2.15 0.06 -27.07
CA ASP A 37 -3.52 -0.39 -27.38
C ASP A 37 -4.12 -1.29 -26.29
N LEU A 38 -3.27 -1.88 -25.42
CA LEU A 38 -3.75 -2.79 -24.39
C LEU A 38 -4.45 -2.04 -23.25
N PRO A 39 -5.54 -2.59 -22.70
CA PRO A 39 -6.18 -2.02 -21.54
C PRO A 39 -5.25 -2.09 -20.32
N PRO A 40 -5.37 -1.14 -19.36
CA PRO A 40 -4.50 -1.07 -18.19
C PRO A 40 -4.50 -2.37 -17.36
N THR A 41 -5.60 -3.11 -17.34
CA THR A 41 -5.71 -4.41 -16.67
C THR A 41 -4.74 -5.46 -17.25
N LYS A 42 -4.54 -5.47 -18.58
CA LYS A 42 -3.62 -6.39 -19.26
C LYS A 42 -2.17 -5.95 -19.09
N ILE A 43 -1.93 -4.62 -19.11
CA ILE A 43 -0.61 -4.04 -18.79
C ILE A 43 -0.16 -4.44 -17.39
N ILE A 44 -1.04 -4.31 -16.38
CA ILE A 44 -0.71 -4.70 -15.00
C ILE A 44 -0.42 -6.20 -14.90
N LYS A 45 -1.15 -7.06 -15.63
CA LYS A 45 -0.84 -8.49 -15.69
C LYS A 45 0.57 -8.74 -16.26
N LYS A 46 0.94 -8.06 -17.33
CA LYS A 46 2.30 -8.16 -17.92
C LYS A 46 3.39 -7.69 -16.96
N VAL A 47 3.15 -6.59 -16.24
CA VAL A 47 4.06 -6.12 -15.19
C VAL A 47 4.20 -7.14 -14.05
N ALA A 48 3.09 -7.79 -13.64
CA ALA A 48 3.13 -8.84 -12.62
C ALA A 48 3.94 -10.06 -13.07
N GLU A 49 3.80 -10.47 -14.33
CA GLU A 49 4.60 -11.53 -14.93
C GLU A 49 6.09 -11.16 -14.95
N ARG A 50 6.43 -9.94 -15.41
CA ARG A 50 7.82 -9.44 -15.40
C ARG A 50 8.39 -9.38 -13.99
N TYR A 51 7.61 -8.93 -13.00
CA TYR A 51 8.06 -8.87 -11.60
C TYR A 51 8.35 -10.25 -11.02
N ARG A 52 7.55 -11.27 -11.36
CA ARG A 52 7.80 -12.66 -10.93
C ARG A 52 9.00 -13.30 -11.63
N ALA A 53 9.34 -12.80 -12.82
CA ALA A 53 10.51 -13.22 -13.58
C ALA A 53 11.77 -12.39 -13.27
N LEU A 54 11.69 -11.39 -12.38
CA LEU A 54 12.87 -10.65 -11.95
C LEU A 54 13.82 -11.55 -11.18
N ASP A 55 15.11 -11.26 -11.34
CA ASP A 55 16.15 -11.88 -10.54
C ASP A 55 16.01 -11.51 -9.06
N GLU A 56 16.48 -12.38 -8.17
CA GLU A 56 16.50 -12.13 -6.74
C GLU A 56 17.24 -10.84 -6.38
N ALA A 57 18.29 -10.46 -7.13
CA ALA A 57 19.03 -9.23 -6.92
C ALA A 57 18.18 -7.98 -7.17
N GLU A 58 17.43 -7.96 -8.28
CA GLU A 58 16.51 -6.85 -8.60
C GLU A 58 15.33 -6.82 -7.64
N MET A 59 14.73 -7.98 -7.35
CA MET A 59 13.66 -8.06 -6.37
C MET A 59 14.14 -7.56 -5.00
N LYS A 60 15.35 -7.92 -4.58
CA LYS A 60 15.95 -7.46 -3.33
C LYS A 60 16.10 -5.94 -3.30
N LYS A 61 16.49 -5.29 -4.41
CA LYS A 61 16.55 -3.83 -4.51
C LYS A 61 15.18 -3.19 -4.22
N TRP A 62 14.09 -3.70 -4.80
CA TRP A 62 12.75 -3.19 -4.56
C TRP A 62 12.24 -3.48 -3.14
N VAL A 63 12.57 -4.66 -2.60
CA VAL A 63 12.23 -5.03 -1.22
C VAL A 63 12.98 -4.17 -0.21
N ASP A 64 14.26 -3.86 -0.46
CA ASP A 64 15.06 -3.00 0.40
C ASP A 64 14.53 -1.55 0.40
N GLN A 65 14.21 -1.02 -0.79
CA GLN A 65 13.52 0.27 -0.91
C GLN A 65 12.19 0.28 -0.15
N TYR A 66 11.39 -0.79 -0.26
CA TYR A 66 10.17 -0.89 0.53
C TYR A 66 10.44 -0.92 2.03
N LYS A 67 11.46 -1.65 2.50
CA LYS A 67 11.84 -1.69 3.92
C LYS A 67 12.25 -0.31 4.43
N ALA A 68 13.06 0.43 3.67
CA ALA A 68 13.47 1.78 4.01
C ALA A 68 12.27 2.73 4.10
N ASN A 69 11.40 2.72 3.08
CA ASN A 69 10.16 3.51 3.07
C ASN A 69 9.22 3.13 4.22
N LYS A 70 9.13 1.84 4.54
CA LYS A 70 8.34 1.35 5.67
C LYS A 70 8.89 1.82 7.00
N ALA A 71 10.21 1.81 7.18
CA ALA A 71 10.85 2.31 8.40
C ALA A 71 10.56 3.81 8.59
N GLN A 72 10.64 4.62 7.53
CA GLN A 72 10.27 6.04 7.57
C GLN A 72 8.79 6.23 7.87
N TYR A 73 7.91 5.50 7.18
CA TYR A 73 6.48 5.54 7.46
C TYR A 73 6.13 5.20 8.90
N VAL A 74 6.79 4.21 9.51
CA VAL A 74 6.56 3.84 10.91
C VAL A 74 6.94 4.99 11.85
N LYS A 75 8.06 5.67 11.59
CA LYS A 75 8.48 6.85 12.36
C LYS A 75 7.48 8.00 12.22
N ASP A 76 7.10 8.32 10.99
CA ASP A 76 6.14 9.39 10.70
C ASP A 76 4.76 9.07 11.29
N GLN A 77 4.33 7.80 11.18
CA GLN A 77 3.09 7.33 11.77
C GLN A 77 3.11 7.42 13.29
N ALA A 78 4.22 7.05 13.94
CA ALA A 78 4.35 7.19 15.39
C ALA A 78 4.31 8.68 15.81
N ALA A 79 4.97 9.57 15.07
CA ALA A 79 4.91 11.00 15.32
C ALA A 79 3.50 11.57 15.11
N PHE A 80 2.82 11.14 14.05
CA PHE A 80 1.44 11.51 13.75
C PHE A 80 0.48 11.04 14.85
N LEU A 81 0.57 9.79 15.29
CA LEU A 81 -0.28 9.26 16.39
C LEU A 81 0.01 9.95 17.72
N LYS A 82 1.27 10.34 17.98
CA LYS A 82 1.63 11.15 19.15
C LYS A 82 1.03 12.56 19.09
N LYS A 83 1.00 13.17 17.90
CA LYS A 83 0.42 14.50 17.66
C LYS A 83 -1.12 14.46 17.66
N TYR A 84 -1.70 13.35 17.21
CA TYR A 84 -3.14 13.14 17.07
C TYR A 84 -3.61 11.87 17.80
N PRO A 85 -3.66 11.88 19.15
CA PRO A 85 -4.07 10.72 19.94
C PRO A 85 -5.53 10.30 19.70
N GLU A 86 -6.39 11.22 19.26
CA GLU A 86 -7.78 10.91 18.89
C GLU A 86 -7.88 9.95 17.68
N GLU A 87 -6.99 10.09 16.68
CA GLU A 87 -6.93 9.15 15.54
C GLU A 87 -6.49 7.75 15.99
N ASP A 88 -5.56 7.66 16.96
CA ASP A 88 -5.15 6.38 17.56
C ASP A 88 -6.31 5.72 18.31
N GLN A 89 -7.04 6.48 19.12
CA GLN A 89 -8.21 5.97 19.83
C GLN A 89 -9.31 5.50 18.88
N VAL A 90 -9.59 6.23 17.79
CA VAL A 90 -10.56 5.81 16.77
C VAL A 90 -10.11 4.53 16.08
N ALA A 91 -8.82 4.39 15.75
CA ALA A 91 -8.26 3.17 15.17
C ALA A 91 -8.38 1.97 16.13
N ASN A 92 -8.06 2.16 17.41
CA ASN A 92 -8.13 1.11 18.43
C ASN A 92 -9.58 0.70 18.72
N ARG A 93 -10.52 1.66 18.77
CA ARG A 93 -11.97 1.39 18.88
C ARG A 93 -12.48 0.55 17.72
N LYS A 94 -12.08 0.88 16.48
CA LYS A 94 -12.43 0.07 15.29
C LYS A 94 -11.84 -1.33 15.35
N ARG A 95 -10.59 -1.48 15.79
CA ARG A 95 -9.93 -2.79 15.92
C ARG A 95 -10.65 -3.67 16.95
N ARG A 96 -11.00 -3.12 18.12
CA ARG A 96 -11.80 -3.83 19.15
C ARG A 96 -13.20 -4.18 18.67
N ALA A 97 -13.86 -3.30 17.92
CA ALA A 97 -15.17 -3.60 17.33
C ALA A 97 -15.09 -4.75 16.31
N ALA A 98 -14.08 -4.73 15.43
CA ALA A 98 -13.84 -5.80 14.46
C ALA A 98 -13.51 -7.15 15.14
N GLU A 99 -12.74 -7.14 16.23
CA GLU A 99 -12.43 -8.35 17.00
C GLU A 99 -13.67 -8.93 17.69
N ARG A 100 -14.54 -8.08 18.26
CA ARG A 100 -15.83 -8.50 18.83
C ARG A 100 -16.76 -9.08 17.77
N GLU A 101 -16.79 -8.51 16.57
CA GLU A 101 -17.59 -9.02 15.46
C GLU A 101 -17.05 -10.34 14.90
N ALA A 102 -15.72 -10.49 14.79
CA ALA A 102 -15.09 -11.74 14.38
C ALA A 102 -15.40 -12.89 15.36
N LYS A 103 -15.37 -12.61 16.67
CA LYS A 103 -15.78 -13.59 17.70
C LYS A 103 -17.26 -13.95 17.63
N ARG A 104 -18.13 -13.02 17.24
CA ARG A 104 -19.58 -13.27 17.05
C ARG A 104 -19.93 -14.03 15.77
N ARG A 105 -19.07 -14.05 14.75
CA ARG A 105 -19.29 -14.81 13.51
C ARG A 105 -18.65 -16.19 13.51
N GLY A 106 -17.78 -16.47 14.48
CA GLY A 106 -17.11 -17.76 14.64
C GLY A 106 -17.78 -18.70 15.65
N GLU A 107 -18.92 -18.28 16.21
CA GLU A 107 -19.79 -19.05 17.10
C GLU A 107 -21.16 -19.18 16.43
#